data_AF-A0A2G9ZYL6-F1
#
_entry.id   AF-A0A2G9ZYL6-F1
#
_cell.length_a   1.000
_cell.length_b   1.000
_cell.length_c   1.000
_cell.angle_alpha   90.00
_cell.angle_beta   90.00
_cell.angle_gamma   90.00
#
_symmetry.space_group_name_H-M   'P 1'
#
loop_
_entity.id
_entity.type
_entity.pdbx_description
1 polymer ?
#
loop_
_entity_poly.entity_id
_entity_poly.type
_entity_poly.pdbx_seq_one_letter_code
_entity_poly.pdbx_strand_id
1 'polypeptide(L)'
;MTGERKAIKAIYFPNTVVQETVLADLTACFTSVETIQPFLLKVPEPMSAAIEGGFLTVCPVMADQEARLTEAFNAFQAFARMHGSKGDLKTRFVAWLEGSAETDDEKIASQVASLMKKGGNPGLSQKPEDLVFRAALFLHMAQQYDIESFEVQKDLKSLARTEKKLFQSLTGEASAHTKIDAFGLDTPEDYMIPERLAAWARLFLHGVVPEDSDKTLVWVTHSRPAMEHLLELAPLSSRSVHLHAIPTAKGRAEGTDPWKESFQERLVKALEDPDFRISDPLVEASIPFGGHRALLVTVHAVDESPSIFFGRAADLSPLPEFQRTLARRTLVVHLSA
;
A
#
# COMPACT_ATOMS: atom_id res chain seq x y z
N MET A 1 -38.98 -6.19 3.13
CA MET A 1 -38.16 -5.00 2.83
C MET A 1 -36.74 -5.48 2.63
N THR A 2 -36.31 -5.64 1.39
CA THR A 2 -34.93 -5.99 1.05
C THR A 2 -34.07 -4.76 1.31
N GLY A 3 -33.37 -4.73 2.45
CA GLY A 3 -32.40 -3.69 2.75
C GLY A 3 -31.34 -3.68 1.66
N GLU A 4 -31.09 -2.51 1.08
CA GLU A 4 -30.00 -2.29 0.13
C GLU A 4 -28.69 -2.69 0.82
N ARG A 5 -27.97 -3.68 0.25
CA ARG A 5 -26.69 -4.11 0.82
C ARG A 5 -25.68 -2.99 0.61
N LYS A 6 -25.16 -2.44 1.70
CA LYS A 6 -24.08 -1.45 1.66
C LYS A 6 -22.83 -2.09 1.04
N ALA A 7 -22.36 -1.54 -0.07
CA ALA A 7 -21.21 -2.11 -0.78
C ALA A 7 -19.89 -1.78 -0.06
N ILE A 8 -18.90 -2.67 -0.12
CA ILE A 8 -17.55 -2.40 0.38
C ILE A 8 -16.72 -1.71 -0.69
N LYS A 9 -15.87 -0.79 -0.23
CA LYS A 9 -14.80 -0.19 -1.02
C LYS A 9 -13.48 -0.40 -0.28
N ALA A 10 -12.67 -1.31 -0.80
CA ALA A 10 -11.38 -1.65 -0.23
C ALA A 10 -10.29 -0.70 -0.75
N ILE A 11 -9.46 -0.16 0.14
CA ILE A 11 -8.34 0.73 -0.18
C ILE A 11 -7.04 0.02 0.18
N TYR A 12 -6.20 -0.27 -0.82
CA TYR A 12 -4.89 -0.89 -0.63
C TYR A 12 -3.83 0.15 -0.24
N PHE A 13 -3.04 -0.16 0.79
CA PHE A 13 -2.01 0.73 1.36
C PHE A 13 -0.87 -0.06 2.03
N PRO A 14 0.26 0.59 2.40
CA PRO A 14 0.72 1.90 1.91
C PRO A 14 1.40 1.80 0.54
N ASN A 15 1.65 0.58 0.07
CA ASN A 15 2.39 0.32 -1.15
C ASN A 15 1.57 0.73 -2.38
N THR A 16 2.22 1.41 -3.33
CA THR A 16 1.61 1.87 -4.57
C THR A 16 1.72 0.85 -5.69
N VAL A 17 2.64 -0.11 -5.57
CA VAL A 17 2.76 -1.28 -6.46
C VAL A 17 2.04 -2.48 -5.86
N VAL A 18 1.22 -3.13 -6.66
CA VAL A 18 0.48 -4.35 -6.29
C VAL A 18 0.97 -5.50 -7.16
N GLN A 19 1.68 -6.45 -6.54
CA GLN A 19 2.22 -7.61 -7.26
C GLN A 19 1.10 -8.57 -7.69
N GLU A 20 1.38 -9.46 -8.66
CA GLU A 20 0.41 -10.45 -9.16
C GLU A 20 -0.14 -11.35 -8.04
N THR A 21 0.71 -11.80 -7.12
CA THR A 21 0.31 -12.62 -5.96
C THR A 21 -0.60 -11.86 -5.00
N VAL A 22 -0.31 -10.58 -4.77
CA VAL A 22 -1.12 -9.67 -3.96
C VAL A 22 -2.48 -9.42 -4.63
N LEU A 23 -2.49 -9.16 -5.95
CA LEU A 23 -3.71 -9.02 -6.74
C LEU A 23 -4.59 -10.28 -6.69
N ALA A 24 -3.99 -11.47 -6.71
CA ALA A 24 -4.73 -12.73 -6.60
C ALA A 24 -5.44 -12.86 -5.25
N ASP A 25 -4.78 -12.53 -4.14
CA ASP A 25 -5.39 -12.54 -2.81
C ASP A 25 -6.48 -11.48 -2.69
N LEU A 26 -6.22 -10.26 -3.16
CA LEU A 26 -7.19 -9.18 -3.19
C LEU A 26 -8.43 -9.59 -4.00
N THR A 27 -8.23 -10.24 -5.14
CA THR A 27 -9.33 -10.73 -5.99
C THR A 27 -10.13 -11.85 -5.31
N ALA A 28 -9.51 -12.64 -4.43
CA ALA A 28 -10.22 -13.66 -3.66
C ALA A 28 -11.10 -13.06 -2.55
N CYS A 29 -10.71 -11.91 -1.99
CA CYS A 29 -11.41 -11.27 -0.87
C CYS A 29 -12.36 -10.13 -1.27
N PHE A 30 -12.07 -9.43 -2.36
CA PHE A 30 -12.73 -8.18 -2.73
C PHE A 30 -13.30 -8.20 -4.14
N THR A 31 -14.33 -7.38 -4.38
CA THR A 31 -14.96 -7.22 -5.69
C THR A 31 -14.24 -6.16 -6.51
N SER A 32 -13.81 -5.08 -5.85
CA SER A 32 -12.92 -4.07 -6.41
C SER A 32 -12.02 -3.52 -5.30
N VAL A 33 -10.87 -2.98 -5.70
CA VAL A 33 -9.88 -2.36 -4.82
C VAL A 33 -9.46 -1.02 -5.40
N GLU A 34 -9.21 -0.06 -4.54
CA GLU A 34 -8.64 1.23 -4.91
C GLU A 34 -7.25 1.40 -4.31
N THR A 35 -6.37 2.12 -4.99
CA THR A 35 -5.07 2.53 -4.46
C THR A 35 -4.93 4.04 -4.61
N ILE A 36 -4.45 4.69 -3.54
CA ILE A 36 -4.19 6.13 -3.54
C ILE A 36 -2.77 6.32 -4.07
N GLN A 37 -2.63 7.12 -5.13
CA GLN A 37 -1.34 7.43 -5.73
C GLN A 37 -1.18 8.95 -5.91
N PRO A 38 0.07 9.45 -5.96
CA PRO A 38 0.33 10.84 -6.27
C PRO A 38 -0.32 11.29 -7.60
N PHE A 39 -0.17 10.50 -8.66
CA PHE A 39 -0.76 10.70 -9.99
C PHE A 39 -0.83 9.35 -10.73
N LEU A 40 -1.36 9.34 -11.96
CA LEU A 40 -1.43 8.14 -12.78
C LEU A 40 -0.03 7.75 -13.26
N LEU A 41 0.60 6.85 -12.53
CA LEU A 41 1.95 6.39 -12.82
C LEU A 41 1.97 5.24 -13.82
N LYS A 42 3.13 5.04 -14.45
CA LYS A 42 3.41 3.79 -15.15
C LYS A 42 3.36 2.66 -14.11
N VAL A 43 2.38 1.78 -14.23
CA VAL A 43 2.21 0.61 -13.37
C VAL A 43 2.73 -0.65 -14.06
N PRO A 44 3.14 -1.69 -13.31
CA PRO A 44 3.46 -2.99 -13.87
C PRO A 44 2.29 -3.62 -14.65
N GLU A 45 2.61 -4.52 -15.60
CA GLU A 45 1.63 -5.22 -16.44
C GLU A 45 0.48 -5.89 -15.64
N PRO A 46 0.73 -6.60 -14.51
CA PRO A 46 -0.37 -7.18 -13.72
C PRO A 46 -1.37 -6.14 -13.20
N MET A 47 -0.88 -4.97 -12.79
CA MET A 47 -1.74 -3.86 -12.35
C MET A 47 -2.48 -3.25 -13.53
N SER A 48 -1.83 -3.05 -14.69
CA SER A 48 -2.50 -2.55 -15.89
C SER A 48 -3.68 -3.45 -16.28
N ALA A 49 -3.46 -4.76 -16.32
CA ALA A 49 -4.52 -5.73 -16.60
C ALA A 49 -5.66 -5.68 -15.57
N ALA A 50 -5.33 -5.51 -14.28
CA ALA A 50 -6.34 -5.37 -13.22
C ALA A 50 -7.14 -4.06 -13.31
N ILE A 51 -6.51 -2.98 -13.78
CA ILE A 51 -7.16 -1.68 -14.03
C ILE A 51 -8.09 -1.77 -15.24
N GLU A 52 -7.59 -2.31 -16.36
CA GLU A 52 -8.38 -2.52 -17.59
C GLU A 52 -9.57 -3.45 -17.36
N GLY A 53 -9.40 -4.47 -16.50
CA GLY A 53 -10.46 -5.38 -16.07
C GLY A 53 -11.44 -4.77 -15.05
N GLY A 54 -11.24 -3.53 -14.60
CA GLY A 54 -12.10 -2.83 -13.66
C GLY A 54 -12.02 -3.32 -12.20
N PHE A 55 -11.05 -4.18 -11.87
CA PHE A 55 -10.85 -4.66 -10.51
C PHE A 55 -10.10 -3.65 -9.65
N LEU A 56 -9.04 -3.05 -10.19
CA LEU A 56 -8.21 -2.06 -9.50
C LEU A 56 -8.51 -0.66 -10.04
N THR A 57 -8.73 0.31 -9.15
CA THR A 57 -8.83 1.74 -9.52
C THR A 57 -7.70 2.52 -8.87
N VAL A 58 -7.03 3.38 -9.63
CA VAL A 58 -6.02 4.31 -9.10
C VAL A 58 -6.68 5.65 -8.85
N CYS A 59 -6.53 6.17 -7.63
CA CYS A 59 -7.02 7.48 -7.21
C CYS A 59 -5.86 8.47 -7.18
N PRO A 60 -5.65 9.28 -8.24
CA PRO A 60 -4.60 10.28 -8.27
C PRO A 60 -4.99 11.50 -7.42
N VAL A 61 -4.14 11.85 -6.43
CA VAL A 61 -4.42 12.98 -5.51
C VAL A 61 -3.88 14.32 -6.03
N MET A 62 -2.86 14.30 -6.89
CA MET A 62 -2.16 15.48 -7.40
C MET A 62 -2.01 15.46 -8.93
N ALA A 63 -3.10 15.09 -9.64
CA ALA A 63 -3.09 14.94 -11.10
C ALA A 63 -2.66 16.23 -11.85
N ASP A 64 -2.97 17.40 -11.29
CA ASP A 64 -2.58 18.71 -11.82
C ASP A 64 -1.09 19.04 -11.66
N GLN A 65 -0.37 18.31 -10.80
CA GLN A 65 1.05 18.55 -10.51
C GLN A 65 1.99 17.47 -11.06
N GLU A 66 1.49 16.57 -11.91
CA GLU A 66 2.26 15.46 -12.49
C GLU A 66 3.56 15.93 -13.15
N ALA A 67 3.51 16.98 -13.98
CA ALA A 67 4.70 17.52 -14.67
C ALA A 67 5.76 18.01 -13.67
N ARG A 68 5.34 18.67 -12.60
CA ARG A 68 6.22 19.20 -11.55
C ARG A 68 6.85 18.08 -10.73
N LEU A 69 6.07 17.06 -10.36
CA LEU A 69 6.58 15.88 -9.65
C LEU A 69 7.59 15.11 -10.52
N THR A 70 7.29 14.95 -11.81
CA THR A 70 8.19 14.30 -12.77
C THR A 70 9.50 15.06 -12.92
N GLU A 71 9.47 16.39 -13.02
CA GLU A 71 10.66 17.23 -13.06
C GLU A 71 11.50 17.09 -11.78
N ALA A 72 10.86 17.14 -10.61
CA ALA A 72 11.52 16.98 -9.32
C ALA A 72 12.16 15.59 -9.16
N PHE A 73 11.49 14.54 -9.60
CA PHE A 73 12.02 13.18 -9.60
C PHE A 73 13.23 13.02 -10.52
N ASN A 74 13.16 13.56 -11.73
CA ASN A 74 14.29 13.54 -12.66
C ASN A 74 15.50 14.31 -12.12
N ALA A 75 15.28 15.45 -11.49
CA ALA A 75 16.33 16.22 -10.82
C ALA A 75 16.96 15.42 -9.67
N PHE A 76 16.15 14.71 -8.87
CA PHE A 76 16.65 13.82 -7.83
C PHE A 76 17.45 12.64 -8.40
N GLN A 77 16.98 11.99 -9.46
CA GLN A 77 17.75 10.92 -10.12
C GLN A 77 19.09 11.41 -10.63
N ALA A 78 19.13 12.59 -11.26
CA ALA A 78 20.38 13.19 -11.73
C ALA A 78 21.36 13.42 -10.57
N PHE A 79 20.86 13.94 -9.44
CA PHE A 79 21.64 14.09 -8.21
C PHE A 79 22.19 12.75 -7.70
N ALA A 80 21.32 11.75 -7.54
CA ALA A 80 21.71 10.43 -7.05
C ALA A 80 22.81 9.79 -7.91
N ARG A 81 22.74 9.93 -9.24
CA ARG A 81 23.78 9.44 -10.16
C ARG A 81 25.12 10.15 -9.99
N MET A 82 25.12 11.45 -9.71
CA MET A 82 26.33 12.24 -9.51
C MET A 82 26.99 12.02 -8.15
N HIS A 83 26.20 11.71 -7.11
CA HIS A 83 26.66 11.66 -5.72
C HIS A 83 26.57 10.28 -5.05
N GLY A 84 26.04 9.26 -5.73
CA GLY A 84 25.77 7.93 -5.15
C GLY A 84 26.98 7.14 -4.65
N SER A 85 28.21 7.63 -4.87
CA SER A 85 29.44 7.07 -4.29
C SER A 85 29.98 7.84 -3.08
N LYS A 86 29.37 8.96 -2.67
CA LYS A 86 29.83 9.83 -1.58
C LYS A 86 28.72 10.11 -0.56
N GLY A 87 28.60 9.23 0.43
CA GLY A 87 27.77 9.43 1.62
C GLY A 87 26.43 8.67 1.61
N ASP A 88 25.75 8.66 2.75
CA ASP A 88 24.45 8.01 2.90
C ASP A 88 23.32 8.85 2.28
N LEU A 89 23.00 8.55 1.02
CA LEU A 89 21.92 9.18 0.26
C LEU A 89 20.57 9.05 0.98
N LYS A 90 20.35 7.96 1.73
CA LYS A 90 19.13 7.74 2.52
C LYS A 90 19.01 8.78 3.63
N THR A 91 20.06 8.95 4.45
CA THR A 91 20.02 9.93 5.55
C THR A 91 19.77 11.34 5.04
N ARG A 92 20.45 11.73 3.94
CA ARG A 92 20.26 13.05 3.32
C ARG A 92 18.84 13.24 2.80
N PHE A 93 18.28 12.19 2.21
CA PHE A 93 16.93 12.20 1.67
C PHE A 93 15.86 12.24 2.79
N VAL A 94 16.04 11.49 3.87
CA VAL A 94 15.15 11.51 5.05
C VAL A 94 15.21 12.87 5.75
N ALA A 95 16.41 13.39 6.03
CA ALA A 95 16.57 14.72 6.59
C ALA A 95 15.96 15.81 5.70
N TRP A 96 15.98 15.61 4.39
CA TRP A 96 15.31 16.48 3.42
C TRP A 96 13.77 16.38 3.50
N LEU A 97 13.19 15.18 3.62
CA LEU A 97 11.74 14.98 3.81
C LEU A 97 11.24 15.70 5.06
N GLU A 98 11.97 15.53 6.16
CA GLU A 98 11.69 16.13 7.47
C GLU A 98 11.93 17.65 7.48
N GLY A 99 12.63 18.18 6.46
CA GLY A 99 13.00 19.58 6.38
C GLY A 99 14.08 19.99 7.38
N SER A 100 14.86 19.04 7.88
CA SER A 100 15.94 19.21 8.86
C SER A 100 17.32 19.37 8.21
N ALA A 101 17.44 19.21 6.89
CA ALA A 101 18.72 19.28 6.19
C ALA A 101 19.19 20.73 5.90
N GLU A 102 20.30 21.15 6.52
CA GLU A 102 21.18 22.18 5.96
C GLU A 102 22.04 21.52 4.86
N THR A 103 21.62 21.61 3.61
CA THR A 103 22.34 20.96 2.49
C THR A 103 23.49 21.83 1.98
N ASP A 104 24.73 21.44 2.30
CA ASP A 104 25.99 22.00 1.77
C ASP A 104 26.20 21.76 0.25
N ASP A 105 25.46 20.85 -0.38
CA ASP A 105 25.57 20.56 -1.83
C ASP A 105 24.66 21.53 -2.65
N GLU A 106 25.16 22.76 -2.83
CA GLU A 106 24.43 23.97 -3.22
C GLU A 106 23.71 24.02 -4.58
N LYS A 107 23.95 23.11 -5.55
CA LYS A 107 23.42 23.30 -6.94
C LYS A 107 22.23 22.45 -7.34
N ILE A 108 22.12 21.21 -6.87
CA ILE A 108 21.03 20.32 -7.28
C ILE A 108 20.01 20.16 -6.14
N ALA A 109 20.46 20.15 -4.88
CA ALA A 109 19.57 20.34 -3.75
C ALA A 109 18.85 21.70 -3.85
N SER A 110 19.50 22.74 -4.37
CA SER A 110 18.86 24.03 -4.67
C SER A 110 17.98 24.02 -5.91
N GLN A 111 18.24 23.18 -6.93
CA GLN A 111 17.33 22.99 -8.06
C GLN A 111 16.05 22.26 -7.63
N VAL A 112 16.18 21.14 -6.93
CA VAL A 112 15.04 20.44 -6.32
C VAL A 112 14.31 21.38 -5.35
N ALA A 113 15.03 22.07 -4.46
CA ALA A 113 14.43 23.04 -3.53
C ALA A 113 13.84 24.27 -4.23
N SER A 114 14.34 24.70 -5.39
CA SER A 114 13.78 25.83 -6.15
C SER A 114 12.54 25.45 -6.96
N LEU A 115 12.47 24.23 -7.48
CA LEU A 115 11.24 23.64 -8.04
C LEU A 115 10.14 23.50 -6.97
N MET A 116 10.55 23.32 -5.71
CA MET A 116 9.65 23.39 -4.56
C MET A 116 9.29 24.83 -4.17
N LYS A 117 10.26 25.75 -4.09
CA LYS A 117 10.07 27.16 -3.68
C LYS A 117 9.34 28.04 -4.71
N LYS A 118 9.18 27.62 -5.96
CA LYS A 118 8.42 28.37 -6.99
C LYS A 118 6.93 28.62 -6.63
N GLY A 119 6.43 28.10 -5.49
CA GLY A 119 5.12 28.43 -4.91
C GLY A 119 5.11 29.08 -3.51
N GLY A 120 6.26 29.40 -2.89
CA GLY A 120 6.25 29.89 -1.50
C GLY A 120 7.58 30.49 -1.01
N ASN A 121 7.46 31.60 -0.27
CA ASN A 121 8.56 32.39 0.25
C ASN A 121 9.45 31.59 1.23
N PRO A 122 10.78 31.76 1.22
CA PRO A 122 11.68 31.04 2.11
C PRO A 122 11.68 31.68 3.50
N GLY A 123 10.82 31.17 4.38
CA GLY A 123 10.78 31.58 5.78
C GLY A 123 9.73 30.80 6.57
N LEU A 124 10.17 29.74 7.25
CA LEU A 124 9.59 29.22 8.51
C LEU A 124 8.06 29.15 8.61
N SER A 125 7.43 28.48 7.64
CA SER A 125 6.19 27.72 7.83
C SER A 125 6.11 26.74 6.68
N GLN A 126 6.29 25.43 6.94
CA GLN A 126 6.06 24.43 5.90
C GLN A 126 4.59 24.50 5.52
N LYS A 127 4.28 25.06 4.36
CA LYS A 127 2.90 25.13 3.92
C LYS A 127 2.38 23.69 3.74
N PRO A 128 1.13 23.38 4.11
CA PRO A 128 0.57 22.03 3.92
C PRO A 128 0.74 21.49 2.50
N GLU A 129 0.66 22.36 1.48
CA GLU A 129 0.89 22.03 0.07
C GLU A 129 2.31 21.48 -0.22
N ASP A 130 3.33 22.01 0.46
CA ASP A 130 4.72 21.57 0.29
C ASP A 130 4.95 20.19 0.91
N LEU A 131 4.29 19.90 2.04
CA LEU A 131 4.37 18.61 2.72
C LEU A 131 3.71 17.49 1.92
N VAL A 132 2.56 17.76 1.32
CA VAL A 132 1.86 16.81 0.45
C VAL A 132 2.69 16.57 -0.81
N PHE A 133 3.28 17.61 -1.41
CA PHE A 133 4.17 17.45 -2.55
C PHE A 133 5.40 16.58 -2.22
N ARG A 134 6.02 16.75 -1.04
CA ARG A 134 7.12 15.90 -0.58
C ARG A 134 6.69 14.45 -0.41
N ALA A 135 5.52 14.22 0.20
CA ALA A 135 4.95 12.90 0.37
C ALA A 135 4.67 12.23 -0.99
N ALA A 136 4.10 12.97 -1.93
CA ALA A 136 3.90 12.54 -3.31
C ALA A 136 5.20 12.13 -3.99
N LEU A 137 6.24 12.97 -3.90
CA LEU A 137 7.54 12.67 -4.48
C LEU A 137 8.15 11.42 -3.83
N PHE A 138 8.09 11.30 -2.50
CA PHE A 138 8.56 10.13 -1.76
C PHE A 138 7.93 8.83 -2.25
N LEU A 139 6.59 8.80 -2.32
CA LEU A 139 5.87 7.61 -2.78
C LEU A 139 6.14 7.30 -4.24
N HIS A 140 6.35 8.32 -5.08
CA HIS A 140 6.76 8.10 -6.45
C HIS A 140 8.14 7.43 -6.54
N MET A 141 9.11 7.84 -5.71
CA MET A 141 10.42 7.17 -5.64
C MET A 141 10.32 5.75 -5.10
N ALA A 142 9.54 5.54 -4.03
CA ALA A 142 9.28 4.22 -3.47
C ALA A 142 8.67 3.28 -4.51
N GLN A 143 7.72 3.79 -5.31
CA GLN A 143 7.12 3.04 -6.42
C GLN A 143 8.15 2.63 -7.47
N GLN A 144 9.02 3.55 -7.90
CA GLN A 144 10.05 3.23 -8.90
C GLN A 144 11.03 2.19 -8.36
N TYR A 145 11.42 2.32 -7.09
CA TYR A 145 12.25 1.31 -6.42
C TYR A 145 11.56 -0.06 -6.36
N ASP A 146 10.26 -0.11 -6.05
CA ASP A 146 9.49 -1.36 -6.02
C ASP A 146 9.40 -2.01 -7.41
N ILE A 147 9.16 -1.21 -8.46
CA ILE A 147 9.11 -1.68 -9.85
C ILE A 147 10.47 -2.26 -10.27
N GLU A 148 11.55 -1.50 -10.09
CA GLU A 148 12.90 -1.92 -10.45
C GLU A 148 13.32 -3.17 -9.67
N SER A 149 13.03 -3.21 -8.37
CA SER A 149 13.36 -4.37 -7.54
C SER A 149 12.56 -5.61 -7.94
N PHE A 150 11.29 -5.45 -8.34
CA PHE A 150 10.47 -6.54 -8.85
C PHE A 150 11.03 -7.09 -10.17
N GLU A 151 11.43 -6.22 -11.10
CA GLU A 151 12.05 -6.63 -12.37
C GLU A 151 13.33 -7.43 -12.12
N VAL A 152 14.20 -6.94 -11.22
CA VAL A 152 15.43 -7.66 -10.82
C VAL A 152 15.11 -9.02 -10.19
N GLN A 153 14.13 -9.10 -9.28
CA GLN A 153 13.73 -10.36 -8.67
C GLN A 153 13.15 -11.35 -9.68
N LYS A 154 12.38 -10.87 -10.66
CA LYS A 154 11.82 -11.69 -11.74
C LYS A 154 12.94 -12.29 -12.59
N ASP A 155 13.95 -11.50 -12.94
CA ASP A 155 15.09 -11.94 -13.73
C ASP A 155 15.94 -12.96 -12.97
N LEU A 156 16.22 -12.71 -11.68
CA LEU A 156 16.93 -13.67 -10.82
C LEU A 156 16.18 -15.00 -10.69
N LYS A 157 14.85 -14.98 -10.51
CA LYS A 157 14.02 -16.19 -10.50
C LYS A 157 14.06 -16.94 -11.83
N SER A 158 14.08 -16.22 -12.96
CA SER A 158 14.21 -16.80 -14.30
C SER A 158 15.57 -17.47 -14.51
N LEU A 159 16.65 -16.82 -14.05
CA LEU A 159 18.01 -17.36 -14.11
C LEU A 159 18.12 -18.64 -13.27
N ALA A 160 17.64 -18.61 -12.02
CA ALA A 160 17.64 -19.78 -11.14
C ALA A 160 16.86 -20.98 -11.73
N ARG A 161 15.72 -20.72 -12.39
CA ARG A 161 14.97 -21.77 -13.11
C ARG A 161 15.76 -22.34 -14.28
N THR A 162 16.47 -21.50 -15.02
CA THR A 162 17.29 -21.91 -16.17
C THR A 162 18.50 -22.72 -15.71
N GLU A 163 19.18 -22.28 -14.65
CA GLU A 163 20.28 -23.00 -14.02
C GLU A 163 19.82 -24.38 -13.54
N LYS A 164 18.68 -24.47 -12.85
CA LYS A 164 18.10 -25.75 -12.40
C LYS A 164 17.83 -26.69 -13.56
N LYS A 165 17.27 -26.20 -14.68
CA LYS A 165 17.03 -27.01 -15.89
C LYS A 165 18.34 -27.49 -16.53
N LEU A 166 19.34 -26.62 -16.62
CA LEU A 166 20.64 -26.96 -17.17
C LEU A 166 21.34 -28.03 -16.32
N PHE A 167 21.34 -27.87 -15.00
CA PHE A 167 21.93 -28.86 -14.09
C PHE A 167 21.19 -30.21 -14.16
N GLN A 168 19.86 -30.20 -14.22
CA GLN A 168 19.04 -31.39 -14.44
C GLN A 168 19.41 -32.08 -15.76
N SER A 169 19.62 -31.33 -16.83
CA SER A 169 20.01 -31.90 -18.13
C SER A 169 21.42 -32.50 -18.16
N LEU A 170 22.35 -31.96 -17.36
CA LEU A 170 23.73 -32.43 -17.29
C LEU A 170 23.91 -33.64 -16.37
N THR A 171 23.19 -33.67 -15.24
CA THR A 171 23.38 -34.68 -14.19
C THR A 171 22.34 -35.79 -14.20
N GLY A 172 21.20 -35.59 -14.88
CA GLY A 172 20.06 -36.51 -14.82
C GLY A 172 19.33 -36.51 -13.48
N GLU A 173 19.83 -35.79 -12.48
CA GLU A 173 19.26 -35.68 -11.15
C GLU A 173 18.63 -34.30 -10.94
N ALA A 174 17.51 -34.27 -10.23
CA ALA A 174 16.94 -33.02 -9.76
C ALA A 174 17.85 -32.46 -8.65
N SER A 175 18.69 -31.47 -8.98
CA SER A 175 19.49 -30.79 -7.96
C SER A 175 18.59 -30.24 -6.87
N ALA A 176 18.83 -30.69 -5.64
CA ALA A 176 18.12 -30.23 -4.45
C ALA A 176 18.66 -28.87 -3.95
N HIS A 177 19.72 -28.32 -4.55
CA HIS A 177 20.46 -27.19 -3.96
C HIS A 177 20.76 -26.10 -4.99
N THR A 178 19.75 -25.29 -5.35
CA THR A 178 19.99 -23.94 -5.86
C THR A 178 19.99 -22.97 -4.69
N LYS A 179 21.18 -22.55 -4.24
CA LYS A 179 21.41 -21.58 -3.15
C LYS A 179 20.98 -20.14 -3.48
N ILE A 180 20.07 -19.94 -4.44
CA ILE A 180 19.60 -18.60 -4.83
C ILE A 180 18.39 -18.16 -3.99
N ASP A 181 17.75 -19.07 -3.26
CA ASP A 181 16.59 -18.76 -2.41
C ASP A 181 16.92 -17.97 -1.12
N ALA A 182 18.19 -17.61 -0.87
CA ALA A 182 18.66 -17.07 0.41
C ALA A 182 19.37 -15.71 0.34
N PHE A 183 19.09 -14.89 -0.69
CA PHE A 183 19.28 -13.45 -0.49
C PHE A 183 18.08 -12.96 0.32
N GLY A 184 18.21 -13.02 1.65
CA GLY A 184 17.34 -12.34 2.61
C GLY A 184 17.49 -10.82 2.51
N LEU A 185 17.29 -10.30 1.30
CA LEU A 185 17.02 -8.90 1.07
C LEU A 185 15.62 -8.68 1.65
N ASP A 186 15.50 -7.67 2.52
CA ASP A 186 14.20 -7.13 2.89
C ASP A 186 13.35 -7.01 1.63
N THR A 187 12.08 -7.41 1.71
CA THR A 187 11.17 -7.22 0.58
C THR A 187 11.17 -5.72 0.25
N PRO A 188 11.36 -5.31 -1.01
CA PRO A 188 11.48 -3.90 -1.38
C PRO A 188 10.31 -3.04 -0.86
N GLU A 189 9.15 -3.68 -0.80
CA GLU A 189 7.88 -3.15 -0.30
C GLU A 189 7.85 -2.86 1.21
N ASP A 190 8.77 -3.43 1.99
CA ASP A 190 8.94 -3.19 3.43
C ASP A 190 10.07 -2.19 3.75
N TYR A 191 10.73 -1.64 2.73
CA TYR A 191 11.75 -0.62 2.92
C TYR A 191 11.14 0.74 3.31
N MET A 192 11.57 1.32 4.45
CA MET A 192 11.12 2.63 4.95
C MET A 192 9.61 2.72 5.19
N ILE A 193 9.04 1.69 5.82
CA ILE A 193 7.61 1.59 6.08
C ILE A 193 7.02 2.77 6.90
N PRO A 194 7.65 3.25 7.98
CA PRO A 194 7.15 4.41 8.71
C PRO A 194 7.01 5.64 7.81
N GLU A 195 8.02 5.92 6.98
CA GLU A 195 8.01 7.05 6.05
C GLU A 195 7.02 6.86 4.90
N ARG A 196 6.87 5.63 4.39
CA ARG A 196 5.84 5.27 3.39
C ARG A 196 4.43 5.49 3.95
N LEU A 197 4.16 5.00 5.17
CA LEU A 197 2.87 5.20 5.83
C LEU A 197 2.59 6.67 6.08
N ALA A 198 3.58 7.43 6.57
CA ALA A 198 3.44 8.87 6.79
C ALA A 198 3.14 9.62 5.47
N ALA A 199 3.86 9.29 4.39
CA ALA A 199 3.65 9.89 3.08
C ALA A 199 2.28 9.51 2.49
N TRP A 200 1.89 8.24 2.60
CA TRP A 200 0.59 7.75 2.14
C TRP A 200 -0.56 8.40 2.92
N ALA A 201 -0.43 8.49 4.24
CA ALA A 201 -1.41 9.14 5.10
C ALA A 201 -1.58 10.62 4.76
N ARG A 202 -0.49 11.33 4.43
CA ARG A 202 -0.56 12.72 3.94
C ARG A 202 -1.33 12.84 2.63
N LEU A 203 -1.13 11.93 1.67
CA LEU A 203 -1.93 11.89 0.45
C LEU A 203 -3.39 11.57 0.74
N PHE A 204 -3.67 10.58 1.59
CA PHE A 204 -5.03 10.21 1.98
C PHE A 204 -5.77 11.35 2.70
N LEU A 205 -5.08 12.10 3.55
CA LEU A 205 -5.65 13.24 4.27
C LEU A 205 -5.76 14.50 3.40
N HIS A 206 -5.00 14.59 2.30
CA HIS A 206 -5.09 15.69 1.35
C HIS A 206 -6.11 15.42 0.25
N GLY A 207 -6.11 14.21 -0.28
CA GLY A 207 -7.05 13.73 -1.27
C GLY A 207 -8.38 13.49 -0.61
N VAL A 208 -9.37 14.30 -0.98
CA VAL A 208 -10.78 14.17 -0.62
C VAL A 208 -11.15 12.70 -0.45
N VAL A 209 -11.48 12.31 0.79
CA VAL A 209 -12.23 11.10 1.09
C VAL A 209 -13.38 11.06 0.10
N PRO A 210 -13.75 9.92 -0.52
CA PRO A 210 -14.97 9.86 -1.30
C PRO A 210 -16.17 10.16 -0.37
N GLU A 211 -16.51 11.44 -0.21
CA GLU A 211 -17.54 11.94 0.72
C GLU A 211 -18.94 11.46 0.30
N ASP A 212 -19.08 11.00 -0.94
CA ASP A 212 -20.35 10.61 -1.57
C ASP A 212 -20.52 9.10 -1.78
N SER A 213 -19.69 8.25 -1.15
CA SER A 213 -19.95 6.82 -1.28
C SER A 213 -20.86 6.34 -0.16
N ASP A 214 -22.07 5.90 -0.49
CA ASP A 214 -22.89 4.97 0.31
C ASP A 214 -22.15 3.65 0.63
N LYS A 215 -20.83 3.58 0.41
CA LYS A 215 -20.00 2.42 0.56
C LYS A 215 -19.24 2.46 1.87
N THR A 216 -19.01 1.28 2.40
CA THR A 216 -18.23 1.07 3.60
C THR A 216 -16.75 0.94 3.24
N LEU A 217 -15.92 1.85 3.74
CA LEU A 217 -14.47 1.85 3.48
C LEU A 217 -13.77 0.83 4.38
N VAL A 218 -12.84 0.09 3.79
CA VAL A 218 -11.99 -0.89 4.49
C VAL A 218 -10.56 -0.73 3.98
N TRP A 219 -9.59 -0.67 4.89
CA TRP A 219 -8.17 -0.49 4.53
C TRP A 219 -7.51 -1.86 4.48
N VAL A 220 -6.77 -2.15 3.41
CA VAL A 220 -6.20 -3.47 3.16
C VAL A 220 -4.70 -3.36 2.95
N THR A 221 -3.92 -4.22 3.58
CA THR A 221 -2.47 -4.27 3.38
C THR A 221 -1.96 -5.71 3.39
N HIS A 222 -0.87 -5.92 2.67
CA HIS A 222 -0.06 -7.14 2.72
C HIS A 222 1.30 -6.92 3.41
N SER A 223 1.60 -5.67 3.80
CA SER A 223 2.83 -5.37 4.53
C SER A 223 2.60 -5.59 6.02
N ARG A 224 3.20 -6.67 6.53
CA ARG A 224 3.21 -6.96 7.97
C ARG A 224 3.87 -5.83 8.77
N PRO A 225 5.04 -5.29 8.37
CA PRO A 225 5.62 -4.15 9.08
C PRO A 225 4.71 -2.92 9.09
N ALA A 226 3.94 -2.68 8.02
CA ALA A 226 2.98 -1.57 8.01
C ALA A 226 1.86 -1.78 9.03
N MET A 227 1.33 -3.00 9.12
CA MET A 227 0.34 -3.36 10.12
C MET A 227 0.89 -3.21 11.54
N GLU A 228 2.08 -3.76 11.80
CA GLU A 228 2.73 -3.69 13.11
C GLU A 228 2.96 -2.22 13.54
N HIS A 229 3.50 -1.39 12.64
CA HIS A 229 3.70 0.03 12.91
C HIS A 229 2.38 0.77 13.20
N LEU A 230 1.32 0.49 12.45
CA LEU A 230 0.00 1.09 12.71
C LEU A 230 -0.58 0.66 14.06
N LEU A 231 -0.37 -0.59 14.47
CA LEU A 231 -0.84 -1.10 15.76
C LEU A 231 -0.07 -0.51 16.93
N GLU A 232 1.22 -0.20 16.76
CA GLU A 232 2.00 0.55 17.75
C GLU A 232 1.45 1.96 17.97
N LEU A 233 0.86 2.57 16.94
CA LEU A 233 0.21 3.89 17.00
C LEU A 233 -1.27 3.82 17.41
N ALA A 234 -1.86 2.63 17.42
CA ALA A 234 -3.27 2.41 17.72
C ALA A 234 -3.56 2.55 19.23
N PRO A 235 -4.78 2.98 19.61
CA PRO A 235 -5.18 2.94 21.02
C PRO A 235 -5.27 1.49 21.50
N LEU A 236 -5.07 1.29 22.82
CA LEU A 236 -5.11 -0.04 23.47
C LEU A 236 -6.44 -0.80 23.28
N SER A 237 -7.51 -0.13 22.84
CA SER A 237 -8.84 -0.71 22.61
C SER A 237 -8.98 -1.42 21.25
N SER A 238 -7.91 -1.54 20.45
CA SER A 238 -7.96 -2.26 19.17
C SER A 238 -8.36 -3.73 19.33
N ARG A 239 -9.20 -4.21 18.41
CA ARG A 239 -9.78 -5.55 18.42
C ARG A 239 -9.33 -6.31 17.17
N SER A 240 -8.76 -7.51 17.29
CA SER A 240 -8.27 -8.29 16.14
C SER A 240 -8.95 -9.66 15.98
N VAL A 241 -9.41 -9.98 14.77
CA VAL A 241 -9.91 -11.31 14.38
C VAL A 241 -8.89 -11.96 13.44
N HIS A 242 -8.58 -13.24 13.66
CA HIS A 242 -7.73 -14.03 12.76
C HIS A 242 -8.55 -15.11 12.06
N LEU A 243 -8.39 -15.21 10.75
CA LEU A 243 -9.07 -16.16 9.90
C LEU A 243 -8.03 -16.86 9.01
N HIS A 244 -7.98 -18.18 9.09
CA HIS A 244 -7.12 -18.99 8.23
C HIS A 244 -7.97 -19.64 7.13
N ALA A 245 -7.79 -19.18 5.90
CA ALA A 245 -8.54 -19.63 4.74
C ALA A 245 -7.66 -20.55 3.87
N ILE A 246 -8.16 -21.76 3.58
CA ILE A 246 -7.43 -22.77 2.79
C ILE A 246 -8.20 -23.00 1.49
N PRO A 247 -7.54 -22.89 0.31
CA PRO A 247 -8.14 -23.21 -0.97
C PRO A 247 -8.82 -24.56 -0.99
N THR A 248 -9.99 -24.63 -1.59
CA THR A 248 -10.63 -25.91 -1.88
C THR A 248 -10.36 -26.33 -3.33
N ALA A 249 -10.07 -27.61 -3.54
CA ALA A 249 -9.71 -28.15 -4.86
C ALA A 249 -10.85 -28.14 -5.89
N LYS A 250 -12.06 -27.68 -5.53
CA LYS A 250 -13.20 -27.60 -6.45
C LYS A 250 -13.11 -26.27 -7.18
N GLY A 251 -12.82 -26.36 -8.48
CA GLY A 251 -12.55 -25.23 -9.36
C GLY A 251 -13.61 -24.12 -9.27
N ARG A 252 -13.15 -22.89 -9.54
CA ARG A 252 -13.97 -21.68 -9.69
C ARG A 252 -15.26 -22.02 -10.43
N ALA A 253 -16.38 -22.06 -9.72
CA ALA A 253 -17.68 -22.00 -10.37
C ALA A 253 -17.81 -20.60 -10.98
N GLU A 254 -18.17 -20.52 -12.26
CA GLU A 254 -18.61 -19.27 -12.87
C GLU A 254 -19.85 -18.77 -12.09
N GLY A 255 -19.70 -17.70 -11.32
CA GLY A 255 -20.73 -17.19 -10.42
C GLY A 255 -20.16 -16.22 -9.38
N THR A 256 -21.03 -15.69 -8.51
CA THR A 256 -20.57 -14.94 -7.34
C THR A 256 -19.88 -15.88 -6.37
N ASP A 257 -18.70 -15.49 -5.88
CA ASP A 257 -17.92 -16.27 -4.92
C ASP A 257 -18.57 -16.14 -3.53
N PRO A 258 -19.22 -17.19 -2.99
CA PRO A 258 -19.94 -17.10 -1.72
C PRO A 258 -19.02 -16.76 -0.55
N TRP A 259 -17.73 -17.12 -0.65
CA TRP A 259 -16.71 -16.71 0.31
C TRP A 259 -16.57 -15.19 0.34
N LYS A 260 -16.36 -14.60 -0.85
CA LYS A 260 -16.18 -13.17 -1.02
C LYS A 260 -17.38 -12.39 -0.52
N GLU A 261 -18.59 -12.82 -0.87
CA GLU A 261 -19.82 -12.18 -0.41
C GLU A 261 -19.97 -12.25 1.12
N SER A 262 -19.78 -13.44 1.71
CA SER A 262 -19.89 -13.64 3.15
C SER A 262 -18.85 -12.82 3.92
N PHE A 263 -17.61 -12.83 3.45
CA PHE A 263 -16.51 -12.06 4.02
C PHE A 263 -16.82 -10.55 4.00
N GLN A 264 -17.26 -10.03 2.85
CA GLN A 264 -17.61 -8.61 2.72
C GLN A 264 -18.81 -8.23 3.58
N GLU A 265 -19.87 -9.04 3.61
CA GLU A 265 -21.04 -8.76 4.45
C GLU A 265 -20.67 -8.67 5.94
N ARG A 266 -19.74 -9.54 6.39
CA ARG A 266 -19.27 -9.55 7.78
C ARG A 266 -18.37 -8.36 8.10
N LEU A 267 -17.53 -7.91 7.17
CA LEU A 267 -16.77 -6.68 7.32
C LEU A 267 -17.69 -5.45 7.46
N VAL A 268 -18.79 -5.37 6.69
CA VAL A 268 -19.79 -4.30 6.86
C VAL A 268 -20.41 -4.34 8.25
N LYS A 269 -20.85 -5.53 8.70
CA LYS A 269 -21.41 -5.71 10.06
C LYS A 269 -20.43 -5.29 11.14
N ALA A 270 -19.14 -5.62 11.00
CA ALA A 270 -18.10 -5.26 11.96
C ALA A 270 -17.86 -3.75 12.07
N LEU A 271 -18.15 -2.98 11.00
CA LEU A 271 -18.10 -1.51 11.00
C LEU A 271 -19.34 -0.87 11.62
N GLU A 272 -20.51 -1.48 11.43
CA GLU A 272 -21.79 -0.94 11.88
C GLU A 272 -22.11 -1.31 13.34
N ASP A 273 -21.66 -2.48 13.80
CA ASP A 273 -21.95 -2.99 15.14
C ASP A 273 -20.81 -2.66 16.13
N PRO A 274 -21.02 -1.72 17.08
CA PRO A 274 -20.02 -1.40 18.10
C PRO A 274 -19.76 -2.58 19.05
N ASP A 275 -20.77 -3.43 19.24
CA ASP A 275 -20.71 -4.64 20.05
C ASP A 275 -20.19 -5.85 19.28
N PHE A 276 -19.85 -5.70 17.99
CA PHE A 276 -19.32 -6.78 17.16
C PHE A 276 -18.20 -7.49 17.92
N ARG A 277 -18.52 -8.72 18.35
CA ARG A 277 -17.62 -9.52 19.13
C ARG A 277 -16.72 -10.24 18.16
N ILE A 278 -15.41 -10.02 18.32
CA ILE A 278 -14.32 -10.69 17.60
C ILE A 278 -14.46 -12.23 17.58
N SER A 279 -15.24 -12.80 18.50
CA SER A 279 -15.53 -14.23 18.57
C SER A 279 -16.42 -14.76 17.43
N ASP A 280 -17.12 -13.90 16.71
CA ASP A 280 -17.97 -14.34 15.60
C ASP A 280 -17.09 -14.64 14.37
N PRO A 281 -17.22 -15.82 13.75
CA PRO A 281 -16.42 -16.15 12.57
C PRO A 281 -16.75 -15.18 11.43
N LEU A 282 -15.71 -14.57 10.84
CA LEU A 282 -15.81 -13.65 9.70
C LEU A 282 -16.41 -14.31 8.45
N VAL A 283 -16.27 -15.63 8.34
CA VAL A 283 -16.91 -16.44 7.31
C VAL A 283 -17.33 -17.76 7.94
N GLU A 284 -18.49 -18.28 7.56
CA GLU A 284 -18.93 -19.59 8.01
C GLU A 284 -17.97 -20.68 7.51
N ALA A 285 -17.56 -21.60 8.39
CA ALA A 285 -16.59 -22.65 8.05
C ALA A 285 -17.05 -23.59 6.92
N SER A 286 -18.35 -23.62 6.61
CA SER A 286 -18.95 -24.35 5.50
C SER A 286 -18.71 -23.72 4.14
N ILE A 287 -18.35 -22.43 4.09
CA ILE A 287 -18.18 -21.69 2.84
C ILE A 287 -16.74 -21.90 2.34
N PRO A 288 -16.56 -22.56 1.19
CA PRO A 288 -15.24 -22.89 0.67
C PRO A 288 -14.48 -21.65 0.20
N PHE A 289 -13.19 -21.56 0.51
CA PHE A 289 -12.33 -20.50 -0.03
C PHE A 289 -11.91 -20.83 -1.47
N GLY A 290 -12.17 -19.89 -2.39
CA GLY A 290 -11.87 -20.00 -3.82
C GLY A 290 -10.49 -19.47 -4.25
N GLY A 291 -9.60 -19.15 -3.29
CA GLY A 291 -8.25 -18.67 -3.57
C GLY A 291 -7.33 -19.72 -4.17
N HIS A 292 -6.19 -19.30 -4.71
CA HIS A 292 -5.18 -20.20 -5.30
C HIS A 292 -4.14 -20.70 -4.31
N ARG A 293 -4.07 -20.06 -3.13
CA ARG A 293 -3.12 -20.38 -2.04
C ARG A 293 -3.78 -20.16 -0.68
N ALA A 294 -3.21 -20.79 0.36
CA ALA A 294 -3.63 -20.51 1.73
C ALA A 294 -3.44 -19.02 2.04
N LEU A 295 -4.39 -18.47 2.81
CA LEU A 295 -4.43 -17.06 3.15
C LEU A 295 -4.80 -16.91 4.62
N LEU A 296 -3.91 -16.30 5.39
CA LEU A 296 -4.18 -15.77 6.72
C LEU A 296 -4.69 -14.33 6.57
N VAL A 297 -5.92 -14.12 7.02
CA VAL A 297 -6.58 -12.83 7.07
C VAL A 297 -6.64 -12.38 8.53
N THR A 298 -6.09 -11.22 8.83
CA THR A 298 -6.24 -10.58 10.14
C THR A 298 -7.00 -9.28 9.99
N VAL A 299 -8.08 -9.10 10.75
CA VAL A 299 -8.92 -7.89 10.69
C VAL A 299 -8.81 -7.16 12.02
N HIS A 300 -8.34 -5.91 11.98
CA HIS A 300 -8.25 -5.02 13.12
C HIS A 300 -9.36 -3.97 13.06
N ALA A 301 -10.14 -3.89 14.13
CA ALA A 301 -11.11 -2.82 14.34
C ALA A 301 -10.57 -1.81 15.36
N VAL A 302 -10.52 -0.55 14.94
CA VAL A 302 -10.05 0.58 15.76
C VAL A 302 -11.21 1.56 15.91
N ASP A 303 -11.57 1.89 17.14
CA ASP A 303 -12.69 2.78 17.49
C ASP A 303 -12.35 4.27 17.26
N GLU A 304 -11.78 4.57 16.09
CA GLU A 304 -11.40 5.90 15.65
C GLU A 304 -11.75 6.08 14.17
N SER A 305 -11.99 7.32 13.77
CA SER A 305 -12.14 7.62 12.35
C SER A 305 -10.80 7.41 11.62
N PRO A 306 -10.83 7.05 10.32
CA PRO A 306 -9.64 6.83 9.52
C PRO A 306 -8.70 8.03 9.50
N SER A 307 -9.24 9.26 9.45
CA SER A 307 -8.40 10.47 9.48
C SER A 307 -7.64 10.64 10.78
N ILE A 308 -8.22 10.25 11.92
CA ILE A 308 -7.52 10.27 13.21
C ILE A 308 -6.49 9.15 13.24
N PHE A 309 -6.89 7.94 12.86
CA PHE A 309 -6.04 6.76 12.90
C PHE A 309 -4.79 6.91 12.03
N PHE A 310 -4.95 7.23 10.74
CA PHE A 310 -3.83 7.45 9.83
C PHE A 310 -3.13 8.79 10.05
N GLY A 311 -3.80 9.78 10.65
CA GLY A 311 -3.19 11.06 11.04
C GLY A 311 -2.00 10.90 11.97
N ARG A 312 -2.03 9.90 12.88
CA ARG A 312 -0.91 9.58 13.77
C ARG A 312 0.34 9.14 13.01
N ALA A 313 0.18 8.35 11.95
CA ALA A 313 1.31 7.92 11.13
C ALA A 313 1.97 9.12 10.40
N ALA A 314 1.22 10.19 10.13
CA ALA A 314 1.73 11.40 9.49
C ALA A 314 2.23 12.47 10.48
N ASP A 315 2.15 12.23 11.80
CA ASP A 315 2.30 13.24 12.85
C ASP A 315 1.43 14.48 12.62
N LEU A 316 0.21 14.25 12.11
CA LEU A 316 -0.76 15.30 11.82
C LEU A 316 -1.83 15.33 12.90
N SER A 317 -2.08 16.52 13.44
CA SER A 317 -3.32 16.77 14.16
C SER A 317 -4.50 16.67 13.20
N PRO A 318 -5.59 15.95 13.55
CA PRO A 318 -6.73 15.80 12.66
C PRO A 318 -7.31 17.17 12.31
N LEU A 319 -7.41 17.47 11.02
CA LEU A 319 -8.03 18.71 10.54
C LEU A 319 -9.51 18.75 10.96
N PRO A 320 -10.04 19.89 11.45
CA PRO A 320 -11.41 19.98 11.97
C PRO A 320 -12.51 19.59 10.96
N GLU A 321 -12.26 19.75 9.67
CA GLU A 321 -13.22 19.43 8.60
C GLU A 321 -13.37 17.91 8.36
N PHE A 322 -12.32 17.12 8.61
CA PHE A 322 -12.33 15.66 8.40
C PHE A 322 -13.03 14.86 9.51
N GLN A 323 -13.41 15.54 10.61
CA GLN A 323 -14.10 14.89 11.73
C GLN A 323 -15.59 14.65 11.47
N ARG A 324 -16.17 15.22 10.41
CA ARG A 324 -17.64 15.28 10.26
C ARG A 324 -18.28 14.15 9.43
N THR A 325 -17.51 13.40 8.63
CA THR A 325 -18.11 12.56 7.57
C THR A 325 -17.63 11.11 7.53
N LEU A 326 -16.54 10.76 8.21
CA LEU A 326 -16.02 9.39 8.19
C LEU A 326 -16.67 8.48 9.23
N ALA A 327 -16.71 7.18 8.92
CA ALA A 327 -17.11 6.14 9.86
C ALA A 327 -16.42 6.32 11.21
N ARG A 328 -17.16 6.10 12.31
CA ARG A 328 -16.65 6.21 13.69
C ARG A 328 -15.58 5.16 14.03
N ARG A 329 -15.36 4.20 13.13
CA ARG A 329 -14.47 3.04 13.30
C ARG A 329 -13.69 2.81 12.00
N THR A 330 -12.45 2.39 12.16
CA THR A 330 -11.53 2.03 11.08
C THR A 330 -11.33 0.51 11.08
N LEU A 331 -11.50 -0.16 9.93
CA LEU A 331 -11.19 -1.59 9.77
C LEU A 331 -9.97 -1.78 8.88
N VAL A 332 -8.90 -2.32 9.46
CA VAL A 332 -7.67 -2.63 8.73
C VAL A 332 -7.57 -4.14 8.54
N VAL A 333 -7.50 -4.60 7.30
CA VAL A 333 -7.39 -6.00 6.90
C VAL A 333 -5.95 -6.27 6.47
N HIS A 334 -5.25 -7.12 7.20
CA HIS A 334 -3.97 -7.69 6.82
C HIS A 334 -4.19 -9.01 6.08
N LEU A 335 -3.60 -9.14 4.89
CA LEU A 335 -3.60 -10.37 4.12
C LEU A 335 -2.16 -10.91 4.03
N SER A 336 -1.96 -12.16 4.44
CA SER A 336 -0.65 -12.82 4.38
C SER A 336 -0.80 -14.29 4.00
N ALA A 337 0.14 -14.85 3.25
CA ALA A 337 0.14 -16.26 2.84
C ALA A 337 1.10 -17.11 3.68
#